data_AF-A0A1M3M8S7-F1
#
_entry.id   AF-A0A1M3M8S7-F1
#
_cell.length_a   1.000
_cell.length_b   1.000
_cell.length_c   1.000
_cell.angle_alpha   90.00
_cell.angle_beta   90.00
_cell.angle_gamma   90.00
#
_symmetry.space_group_name_H-M   'P 1'
#
loop_
_entity.id
_entity.type
_entity.pdbx_description
1 polymer ?
#
loop_
_entity_poly.entity_id
_entity_poly.type
_entity_poly.pdbx_seq_one_letter_code
_entity_poly.pdbx_strand_id
1 'polypeptide(L)'
;MKTLFMLFCFVFFIACTGKDNLKTNVDELYAAIPADTLTELVSIFGFPDSTLTASQLATKRKINELLEEHLTVENNQFVLLAEPEDFEKAGLSKYYYIIYKKNFKDTNRAIDSLGIKNLDEKFKKGSIEKGYTIFSNEEEN
;
A
#
# COMPACT_ATOMS: atom_id res chain seq x y z
N MET A 1 -48.12 -14.95 -31.99
CA MET A 1 -46.70 -14.72 -31.63
C MET A 1 -46.55 -13.33 -31.05
N LYS A 2 -46.59 -13.23 -29.72
CA LYS A 2 -46.23 -12.04 -28.93
C LYS A 2 -46.33 -12.47 -27.46
N THR A 3 -45.48 -11.87 -26.63
CA THR A 3 -45.36 -12.02 -25.17
C THR A 3 -44.69 -13.28 -24.63
N LEU A 4 -43.37 -13.38 -24.82
CA LEU A 4 -42.50 -14.08 -23.87
C LEU A 4 -41.09 -13.49 -23.93
N PHE A 5 -40.94 -12.22 -23.56
CA PHE A 5 -39.62 -11.60 -23.35
C PHE A 5 -39.78 -10.42 -22.37
N MET A 6 -40.09 -10.73 -21.13
CA MET A 6 -40.00 -9.77 -20.02
C MET A 6 -39.72 -10.56 -18.73
N LEU A 7 -38.58 -11.25 -18.69
CA LEU A 7 -38.06 -11.84 -17.47
C LEU A 7 -36.54 -11.65 -17.39
N PHE A 8 -36.08 -10.41 -17.60
CA PHE A 8 -34.65 -10.07 -17.51
C PHE A 8 -34.38 -8.67 -16.93
N CYS A 9 -35.24 -8.19 -16.02
CA CYS A 9 -35.05 -6.88 -15.37
C CYS A 9 -35.04 -6.91 -13.83
N PHE A 10 -35.01 -8.09 -13.20
CA PHE A 10 -35.07 -8.19 -11.72
C PHE A 10 -33.75 -8.56 -11.03
N VAL A 11 -32.60 -8.37 -11.69
CA VAL A 11 -31.27 -8.65 -11.07
C VAL A 11 -30.47 -7.39 -10.74
N PHE A 12 -31.04 -6.18 -10.93
CA PHE A 12 -30.31 -4.92 -10.74
C PHE A 12 -30.50 -4.23 -9.38
N PHE A 13 -31.14 -4.87 -8.38
CA PHE A 13 -31.47 -4.21 -7.11
C PHE A 13 -30.91 -4.86 -5.83
N ILE A 14 -29.99 -5.83 -5.91
CA ILE A 14 -29.38 -6.46 -4.70
C ILE A 14 -27.85 -6.36 -4.71
N ALA A 15 -27.31 -5.17 -4.99
CA ALA A 15 -25.87 -4.92 -4.80
C ALA A 15 -25.57 -3.50 -4.31
N CYS A 16 -26.40 -2.94 -3.42
CA CYS A 16 -26.08 -1.71 -2.69
C CYS A 16 -26.62 -1.77 -1.25
N THR A 17 -26.34 -2.85 -0.51
CA THR A 17 -26.53 -2.87 0.95
C THR A 17 -25.35 -3.60 1.58
N GLY A 18 -24.29 -2.84 1.81
CA GLY A 18 -23.07 -3.33 2.43
C GLY A 18 -21.99 -2.26 2.48
N LYS A 19 -22.38 -1.01 2.74
CA LYS A 19 -21.42 0.03 3.11
C LYS A 19 -21.43 0.16 4.63
N ASP A 20 -21.05 -0.92 5.30
CA ASP A 20 -20.60 -0.81 6.67
C ASP A 20 -19.27 -0.07 6.61
N ASN A 21 -19.32 1.25 6.78
CA ASN A 21 -18.15 2.04 7.07
C ASN A 21 -17.69 1.62 8.48
N LEU A 22 -16.95 0.51 8.57
CA LEU A 22 -16.07 0.29 9.69
C LEU A 22 -15.06 1.44 9.66
N LYS A 23 -15.38 2.55 10.34
CA LYS A 23 -14.39 3.54 10.74
C LYS A 23 -13.39 2.79 11.60
N THR A 24 -12.27 2.43 11.01
CA THR A 24 -11.19 1.80 11.75
C THR A 24 -10.40 2.91 12.45
N ASN A 25 -9.76 2.61 13.57
CA ASN A 25 -8.86 3.54 14.26
C ASN A 25 -7.82 4.19 13.29
N VAL A 26 -7.47 3.47 12.22
CA VAL A 26 -6.59 3.92 11.14
C VAL A 26 -7.18 5.07 10.31
N ASP A 27 -8.50 5.13 10.11
CA ASP A 27 -9.14 6.19 9.30
C ASP A 27 -9.18 7.53 10.03
N GLU A 28 -9.35 7.51 11.36
CA GLU A 28 -9.19 8.70 12.21
C GLU A 28 -7.73 9.15 12.27
N LEU A 29 -6.80 8.20 12.34
CA LEU A 29 -5.37 8.47 12.32
C LEU A 29 -4.91 9.05 10.97
N TYR A 30 -5.58 8.66 9.87
CA TYR A 30 -5.35 9.22 8.54
C TYR A 30 -5.80 10.69 8.40
N ALA A 31 -6.90 11.06 9.06
CA ALA A 31 -7.38 12.44 9.08
C ALA A 31 -6.42 13.39 9.83
N ALA A 32 -5.54 12.83 10.68
CA ALA A 32 -4.51 13.57 11.38
C ALA A 32 -3.20 13.74 10.58
N ILE A 33 -3.09 13.13 9.39
CA ILE A 33 -1.90 13.26 8.54
C ILE A 33 -1.86 14.66 7.92
N PRO A 34 -0.76 15.41 8.08
CA PRO A 34 -0.55 16.68 7.38
C PRO A 34 -0.60 16.51 5.85
N ALA A 35 -1.29 17.40 5.14
CA ALA A 35 -1.46 17.29 3.69
C ALA A 35 -0.13 17.39 2.91
N ASP A 36 0.84 18.11 3.45
CA ASP A 36 2.21 18.20 2.93
C ASP A 36 2.93 16.85 2.99
N THR A 37 2.74 16.05 4.05
CA THR A 37 3.31 14.70 4.18
C THR A 37 2.82 13.78 3.06
N LEU A 38 1.52 13.81 2.75
CA LEU A 38 0.98 13.02 1.65
C LEU A 38 1.51 13.50 0.30
N THR A 39 1.57 14.82 0.11
CA THR A 39 2.10 15.43 -1.11
C THR A 39 3.57 15.08 -1.32
N GLU A 40 4.36 15.06 -0.25
CA GLU A 40 5.77 14.69 -0.26
C GLU A 40 5.94 13.23 -0.72
N LEU A 41 5.22 12.27 -0.12
CA LEU A 41 5.29 10.87 -0.56
C LEU A 41 4.88 10.69 -2.01
N VAL A 42 3.82 11.36 -2.47
CA VAL A 42 3.41 11.32 -3.87
C VAL A 42 4.51 11.90 -4.76
N SER A 43 5.22 12.95 -4.33
CA SER A 43 6.33 13.51 -5.10
C SER A 43 7.56 12.59 -5.16
N ILE A 44 7.75 11.70 -4.18
CA ILE A 44 8.88 10.77 -4.11
C ILE A 44 8.58 9.47 -4.87
N PHE A 45 7.35 8.96 -4.73
CA PHE A 45 6.95 7.63 -5.19
C PHE A 45 6.04 7.66 -6.43
N GLY A 46 5.50 8.82 -6.79
CA GLY A 46 4.68 8.98 -8.00
C GLY A 46 5.49 9.13 -9.28
N PHE A 47 6.82 9.27 -9.19
CA PHE A 47 7.68 9.59 -10.32
C PHE A 47 8.92 8.67 -10.41
N PRO A 48 9.50 8.47 -11.61
CA PRO A 48 10.75 7.71 -11.79
C PRO A 48 11.96 8.38 -11.13
N ASP A 49 12.95 7.59 -10.71
CA ASP A 49 14.16 8.08 -10.02
C ASP A 49 14.91 9.17 -10.78
N SER A 50 14.96 9.05 -12.11
CA SER A 50 15.61 10.03 -13.01
C SER A 50 15.01 11.44 -12.94
N THR A 51 13.80 11.57 -12.38
CA THR A 51 13.10 12.84 -12.22
C THR A 51 13.16 13.39 -10.79
N LEU A 52 13.67 12.61 -9.84
CA LEU A 52 13.74 13.00 -8.45
C LEU A 52 14.93 13.91 -8.19
N THR A 53 14.73 14.88 -7.29
CA THR A 53 15.86 15.63 -6.73
C THR A 53 16.72 14.72 -5.85
N ALA A 54 17.97 15.11 -5.61
CA ALA A 54 18.87 14.37 -4.72
C ALA A 54 18.29 14.17 -3.31
N SER A 55 17.54 15.17 -2.80
CA SER A 55 16.88 15.06 -1.50
C SER A 55 15.74 14.05 -1.51
N GLN A 56 14.91 14.04 -2.55
CA GLN A 56 13.82 13.06 -2.68
C GLN A 56 14.36 11.65 -2.85
N LEU A 57 15.43 11.47 -3.62
CA LEU A 57 16.10 10.19 -3.77
C LEU A 57 16.69 9.70 -2.43
N ALA A 58 17.29 10.59 -1.64
CA ALA A 58 17.77 10.27 -0.31
C ALA A 58 16.64 9.86 0.64
N THR A 59 15.51 10.57 0.65
CA THR A 59 14.32 10.18 1.43
C THR A 59 13.79 8.83 0.97
N LYS A 60 13.72 8.59 -0.33
CA LYS A 60 13.28 7.32 -0.92
C LYS A 60 14.13 6.14 -0.45
N ARG A 61 15.46 6.30 -0.49
CA ARG A 61 16.41 5.28 -0.01
C ARG A 61 16.19 4.95 1.45
N LYS A 62 16.09 5.95 2.32
CA LYS A 62 15.80 5.75 3.74
C LYS A 62 14.49 5.00 4.00
N ILE A 63 13.44 5.32 3.22
CA ILE A 63 12.16 4.61 3.34
C ILE A 63 12.31 3.15 2.90
N ASN A 64 13.00 2.90 1.77
CA ASN A 64 13.23 1.55 1.30
C ASN A 64 14.06 0.73 2.30
N GLU A 65 15.14 1.30 2.85
CA GLU A 65 15.98 0.67 3.89
C GLU A 65 15.14 0.32 5.13
N LEU A 66 14.32 1.25 5.63
CA LEU A 66 13.44 0.99 6.77
C LEU A 66 12.43 -0.13 6.47
N LEU A 67 11.84 -0.13 5.28
CA LEU A 67 10.90 -1.19 4.88
C LEU A 67 11.59 -2.53 4.70
N GLU A 68 12.81 -2.58 4.18
CA GLU A 68 13.61 -3.81 4.07
C GLU A 68 13.90 -4.41 5.45
N GLU A 69 14.21 -3.58 6.44
CA GLU A 69 14.49 -4.01 7.82
C GLU A 69 13.24 -4.46 8.58
N HIS A 70 12.10 -3.82 8.33
CA HIS A 70 10.93 -3.94 9.20
C HIS A 70 9.67 -4.53 8.53
N LEU A 71 9.64 -4.71 7.22
CA LEU A 71 8.51 -5.35 6.52
C LEU A 71 8.77 -6.85 6.38
N THR A 72 7.86 -7.65 6.91
CA THR A 72 7.90 -9.10 6.77
C THR A 72 6.60 -9.63 6.17
N VAL A 73 6.61 -10.92 5.81
CA VAL A 73 5.40 -11.66 5.45
C VAL A 73 5.15 -12.74 6.49
N GLU A 74 4.03 -12.63 7.18
CA GLU A 74 3.56 -13.61 8.15
C GLU A 74 2.16 -14.06 7.75
N ASN A 75 1.88 -15.36 7.79
CA ASN A 75 0.58 -15.93 7.45
C ASN A 75 0.02 -15.43 6.09
N ASN A 76 0.90 -15.31 5.07
CA ASN A 76 0.56 -14.83 3.74
C ASN A 76 0.04 -13.37 3.70
N GLN A 77 0.45 -12.55 4.68
CA GLN A 77 0.11 -11.14 4.76
C GLN A 77 1.36 -10.30 5.06
N PHE A 78 1.39 -9.07 4.56
CA PHE A 78 2.40 -8.09 4.93
C PHE A 78 2.21 -7.63 6.37
N VAL A 79 3.30 -7.63 7.14
CA VAL A 79 3.35 -7.14 8.51
C VAL A 79 4.49 -6.14 8.62
N LEU A 80 4.15 -4.89 8.94
CA LEU A 80 5.12 -3.84 9.24
C LEU A 80 5.41 -3.87 10.74
N LEU A 81 6.64 -4.22 11.09
CA LEU A 81 7.14 -4.31 12.48
C LEU A 81 7.72 -2.99 13.00
N ALA A 82 7.88 -1.99 12.13
CA ALA A 82 8.34 -0.65 12.52
C ALA A 82 7.27 0.07 13.34
N GLU A 83 7.70 0.93 14.25
CA GLU A 83 6.84 1.88 14.96
C GLU A 83 7.10 3.32 14.48
N PRO A 84 6.24 4.31 14.80
CA PRO A 84 6.44 5.71 14.39
C PRO A 84 7.83 6.26 14.71
N GLU A 85 8.40 5.84 15.85
CA GLU A 85 9.72 6.26 16.33
C GLU A 85 10.85 5.77 15.42
N ASP A 86 10.69 4.65 14.73
CA ASP A 86 11.71 4.13 13.82
C ASP A 86 11.82 4.98 12.55
N PHE A 87 10.69 5.53 12.08
CA PHE A 87 10.69 6.54 11.01
C PHE A 87 11.38 7.81 11.47
N GLU A 88 11.11 8.29 12.69
CA GLU A 88 11.76 9.49 13.22
C GLU A 88 13.27 9.30 13.38
N LYS A 89 13.73 8.13 13.86
CA LYS A 89 15.17 7.79 13.96
C LYS A 89 15.87 7.77 12.61
N ALA A 90 15.18 7.34 11.55
CA ALA A 90 15.69 7.40 10.18
C ALA A 90 15.70 8.83 9.60
N GLY A 91 15.17 9.81 10.33
CA GLY A 91 15.00 11.20 9.88
C GLY A 91 13.87 11.32 8.85
N LEU A 92 12.82 10.52 9.00
CA LEU A 92 11.60 10.54 8.19
C LEU A 92 10.42 11.07 9.01
N SER A 93 9.36 11.51 8.33
CA SER A 93 8.13 11.90 9.02
C SER A 93 7.48 10.68 9.69
N LYS A 94 7.17 10.79 10.98
CA LYS A 94 6.42 9.75 11.71
C LYS A 94 5.08 9.40 11.07
N TYR A 95 4.49 10.32 10.30
CA TYR A 95 3.22 10.10 9.62
C TYR A 95 3.33 9.11 8.46
N TYR A 96 4.54 8.83 7.95
CA TYR A 96 4.78 7.79 6.96
C TYR A 96 4.39 6.41 7.49
N TYR A 97 4.62 6.12 8.77
CA TYR A 97 4.16 4.89 9.42
C TYR A 97 2.66 4.67 9.21
N ILE A 98 1.85 5.71 9.46
CA ILE A 98 0.39 5.63 9.36
C ILE A 98 -0.01 5.28 7.92
N ILE A 99 0.65 5.92 6.95
CA ILE A 99 0.40 5.72 5.53
C ILE A 99 0.73 4.30 5.10
N TYR A 100 1.93 3.82 5.42
CA TYR A 100 2.35 2.46 5.08
C TYR A 100 1.50 1.40 5.79
N LYS A 101 1.18 1.59 7.06
CA LYS A 101 0.31 0.68 7.82
C LYS A 101 -1.07 0.54 7.18
N LYS A 102 -1.66 1.63 6.69
CA LYS A 102 -2.92 1.55 5.93
C LYS A 102 -2.71 0.87 4.58
N ASN A 103 -1.68 1.24 3.83
CA ASN A 103 -1.41 0.67 2.51
C ASN A 103 -1.25 -0.85 2.59
N PHE A 104 -0.45 -1.37 3.53
CA PHE A 104 -0.29 -2.82 3.71
C PHE A 104 -1.58 -3.50 4.17
N LYS A 105 -2.39 -2.86 5.02
CA LYS A 105 -3.71 -3.36 5.39
C LYS A 105 -4.65 -3.48 4.19
N ASP A 106 -4.67 -2.47 3.33
CA ASP A 106 -5.51 -2.45 2.13
C ASP A 106 -5.00 -3.47 1.09
N THR A 107 -3.68 -3.62 0.95
CA THR A 107 -3.07 -4.68 0.14
C THR A 107 -3.41 -6.08 0.66
N ASN A 108 -3.29 -6.33 1.97
CA ASN A 108 -3.61 -7.62 2.56
C ASN A 108 -5.06 -8.01 2.29
N ARG A 109 -5.99 -7.04 2.38
CA ARG A 109 -7.39 -7.26 1.98
C ARG A 109 -7.53 -7.64 0.51
N ALA A 110 -6.76 -7.02 -0.37
CA ALA A 110 -6.75 -7.36 -1.79
C ALA A 110 -6.18 -8.77 -2.03
N ILE A 111 -5.09 -9.14 -1.34
CA ILE A 111 -4.50 -10.49 -1.36
C ILE A 111 -5.53 -11.55 -0.98
N ASP A 112 -6.24 -11.33 0.13
CA ASP A 112 -7.30 -12.22 0.60
C ASP A 112 -8.44 -12.32 -0.41
N SER A 113 -8.91 -11.19 -0.93
CA SER A 113 -9.99 -11.12 -1.91
C SER A 113 -9.64 -11.78 -3.25
N LEU A 114 -8.37 -11.74 -3.65
CA LEU A 114 -7.87 -12.35 -4.88
C LEU A 114 -7.47 -13.82 -4.68
N GLY A 115 -7.50 -14.34 -3.45
CA GLY A 115 -7.12 -15.70 -3.14
C GLY A 115 -5.65 -16.01 -3.41
N ILE A 116 -4.77 -15.02 -3.30
CA ILE A 116 -3.31 -15.20 -3.44
C ILE A 116 -2.82 -15.97 -2.21
N LYS A 117 -2.11 -17.08 -2.39
CA LYS A 117 -1.69 -17.99 -1.28
C LYS A 117 -0.18 -18.16 -1.10
N ASN A 118 0.62 -17.53 -1.96
CA ASN A 118 2.07 -17.70 -2.01
C ASN A 118 2.82 -16.35 -1.93
N LEU A 119 2.31 -15.45 -1.09
CA LEU A 119 2.94 -14.14 -0.86
C LEU A 119 4.34 -14.30 -0.29
N ASP A 120 4.55 -15.24 0.63
CA ASP A 120 5.83 -15.53 1.26
C ASP A 120 6.88 -16.01 0.24
N GLU A 121 6.49 -16.89 -0.68
CA GLU A 121 7.35 -17.34 -1.78
C GLU A 121 7.71 -16.20 -2.73
N LYS A 122 6.74 -15.32 -3.03
CA LYS A 122 6.95 -14.13 -3.88
C LYS A 122 7.83 -13.10 -3.19
N PHE A 123 7.68 -12.93 -1.88
CA PHE A 123 8.48 -12.02 -1.06
C PHE A 123 9.95 -12.45 -1.05
N LYS A 124 10.23 -13.72 -0.72
CA LYS A 124 11.58 -14.31 -0.67
C LYS A 124 12.32 -14.34 -2.01
N LYS A 125 11.61 -14.35 -3.13
CA LYS A 125 12.20 -14.32 -4.48
C LYS A 125 12.60 -12.92 -4.94
N GLY A 126 12.62 -11.94 -4.04
CA GLY A 126 12.88 -10.54 -4.36
C GLY A 126 11.85 -9.93 -5.32
N SER A 127 10.73 -10.62 -5.61
CA SER A 127 9.70 -10.09 -6.51
C SER A 127 8.86 -9.00 -5.84
N ILE A 128 8.88 -8.97 -4.50
CA ILE A 128 8.24 -7.92 -3.70
C ILE A 128 9.26 -6.86 -3.26
N GLU A 129 10.54 -7.21 -3.10
CA GLU A 129 11.62 -6.21 -3.14
C GLU A 129 11.51 -5.40 -4.43
N LYS A 130 11.24 -6.02 -5.59
CA LYS A 130 11.00 -5.35 -6.87
C LYS A 130 9.60 -4.73 -7.06
N GLY A 131 8.68 -4.96 -6.12
CA GLY A 131 7.25 -4.63 -6.25
C GLY A 131 6.72 -3.62 -5.22
N TYR A 132 7.45 -3.40 -4.13
CA TYR A 132 7.23 -2.30 -3.18
C TYR A 132 8.39 -1.31 -3.10
N THR A 133 9.59 -1.67 -3.60
CA THR A 133 10.48 -0.62 -4.12
C THR A 133 9.87 -0.15 -5.42
N ILE A 134 9.26 1.02 -5.36
CA ILE A 134 9.01 1.82 -6.55
C ILE A 134 10.41 2.16 -7.05
N PHE A 135 10.94 1.39 -8.01
CA PHE A 135 12.20 1.60 -8.73
C PHE A 135 13.50 1.61 -7.88
N SER A 136 14.40 0.66 -8.18
CA SER A 136 15.63 1.02 -8.89
C SER A 136 15.70 0.15 -10.15
N ASN A 137 15.22 0.70 -11.26
CA ASN A 137 15.63 0.24 -12.58
C ASN A 137 16.81 1.12 -12.99
N GLU A 138 17.97 0.90 -12.39
CA GLU A 138 19.24 1.24 -13.03
C GLU A 138 20.12 0.00 -12.93
N GLU A 139 20.63 -0.37 -14.09
CA GLU A 139 21.24 -1.64 -14.44
C GLU A 139 22.35 -2.05 -13.45
N GLU A 140 22.34 -3.33 -13.08
CA GLU A 140 23.58 -4.04 -12.73
C GLU A 140 24.60 -3.81 -13.87
N ASN A 141 25.63 -3.01 -13.60
CA ASN A 141 26.92 -3.07 -14.27
C ASN A 141 27.97 -3.52 -13.27
#